data_AF-A0A3D2V4M2-F1
#
_entry.id   AF-A0A3D2V4M2-F1
#
_cell.length_a   1.000
_cell.length_b   1.000
_cell.length_c   1.000
_cell.angle_alpha   90.00
_cell.angle_beta   90.00
_cell.angle_gamma   90.00
#
_symmetry.space_group_name_H-M   'P 1'
#
loop_
_entity.id
_entity.type
_entity.pdbx_description
1 polymer ?
#
loop_
_entity_poly.entity_id
_entity_poly.type
_entity_poly.pdbx_seq_one_letter_code
_entity_poly.pdbx_strand_id
1 'polypeptide(L)'
;MKVQASDLLPAKLGSSDAMEVGDWVLAIGSPFGLDQTVTAGIISAKGRSRVGITDYEDFIQTDAAINPGNSGGPLVNLNGEVIGINTAIASKTGSYMGIGFSIPSDMAKFIKDSIIKSGTVERGYLGVLIQDLDENLADSFGYSSTEGALVGQVVESGPGAMAGLKEGDIITHLGEIKILTMPQLRNTVAATVPGTELQLKVFRDGKTIDVVVTVGKLDAEAVAASTQVDNMTDEVLGITVESLTPDKSKKLGYSADLKGVLVAGVKERSLAAQVGVQPSDIILQIGNTKVKTASEFTKVMSESDVQQGIRIHILRGGVTRFIFIRT
;
A
#
# COMPACT_ATOMS: atom_id res chain seq x y z
N MET A 1 5.11 -2.16 -27.56
CA MET A 1 5.07 -2.66 -28.97
C MET A 1 5.33 -1.50 -29.91
N LYS A 2 5.91 -1.74 -31.09
CA LYS A 2 5.97 -0.78 -32.21
C LYS A 2 5.41 -1.45 -33.46
N VAL A 3 4.48 -0.79 -34.15
CA VAL A 3 3.96 -1.23 -35.45
C VAL A 3 4.80 -0.56 -36.56
N GLN A 4 5.10 -1.30 -37.63
CA GLN A 4 5.85 -0.79 -38.79
C GLN A 4 4.85 -0.39 -39.89
N ALA A 5 4.25 0.79 -39.75
CA ALA A 5 3.33 1.38 -40.73
C ALA A 5 3.47 2.91 -40.71
N SER A 6 3.14 3.56 -41.84
CA SER A 6 2.99 5.02 -41.95
C SER A 6 1.52 5.43 -41.80
N ASP A 7 1.28 6.74 -41.71
CA ASP A 7 -0.04 7.36 -41.88
C ASP A 7 -1.14 6.88 -40.90
N LEU A 8 -0.72 6.35 -39.74
CA LEU A 8 -1.61 5.98 -38.64
C LEU A 8 -2.18 7.23 -37.96
N LEU A 9 -3.49 7.24 -37.71
CA LEU A 9 -4.16 8.24 -36.89
C LEU A 9 -4.09 7.84 -35.41
N PRO A 10 -3.30 8.52 -34.55
CA PRO A 10 -3.23 8.19 -33.13
C PRO A 10 -4.49 8.69 -32.39
N ALA A 11 -4.98 7.89 -31.44
CA ALA A 11 -5.98 8.36 -30.50
C ALA A 11 -5.39 9.45 -29.58
N LYS A 12 -6.18 10.48 -29.26
CA LYS A 12 -5.78 11.53 -28.32
C LYS A 12 -5.88 10.99 -26.89
N LEU A 13 -4.83 11.16 -26.09
CA LEU A 13 -4.91 10.89 -24.63
C LEU A 13 -5.59 12.07 -23.94
N GLY A 14 -6.61 11.79 -23.13
CA GLY A 14 -7.18 12.72 -22.16
C GLY A 14 -6.52 12.55 -20.78
N SER A 15 -6.90 13.40 -19.83
CA SER A 15 -6.53 13.20 -18.43
C SER A 15 -7.61 12.40 -17.71
N SER A 16 -7.21 11.29 -17.11
CA SER A 16 -8.00 10.47 -16.19
C SER A 16 -8.24 11.16 -14.85
N ASP A 17 -7.31 12.00 -14.39
CA ASP A 17 -7.46 12.74 -13.13
C ASP A 17 -8.63 13.72 -13.18
N ALA A 18 -8.82 14.38 -14.34
CA ALA A 18 -9.90 15.33 -14.60
C ALA A 18 -11.32 14.72 -14.76
N MET A 19 -11.46 13.40 -14.75
CA MET A 19 -12.78 12.73 -14.88
C MET A 19 -13.43 12.49 -13.52
N GLU A 20 -14.76 12.50 -13.45
CA GLU A 20 -15.54 12.33 -12.23
C GLU A 20 -16.40 11.05 -12.24
N VAL A 21 -16.87 10.63 -11.07
CA VAL A 21 -17.80 9.50 -10.96
C VAL A 21 -19.17 9.95 -11.49
N GLY A 22 -19.70 9.22 -12.46
CA GLY A 22 -20.89 9.58 -13.22
C GLY A 22 -20.61 10.03 -14.67
N ASP A 23 -19.35 10.32 -15.02
CA ASP A 23 -19.00 10.69 -16.40
C ASP A 23 -19.26 9.55 -17.38
N TRP A 24 -19.87 9.88 -18.52
CA TRP A 24 -20.13 8.95 -19.60
C TRP A 24 -18.84 8.53 -20.32
N VAL A 25 -18.70 7.21 -20.52
CA VAL A 25 -17.55 6.59 -21.17
C VAL A 25 -17.96 5.53 -22.17
N LEU A 26 -17.13 5.33 -23.19
CA LEU A 26 -17.26 4.26 -24.16
C LEU A 26 -16.05 3.33 -24.06
N ALA A 27 -16.27 2.03 -23.92
CA ALA A 27 -15.23 1.01 -23.99
C ALA A 27 -15.19 0.43 -25.40
N ILE A 28 -14.00 0.40 -26.01
CA ILE A 28 -13.80 -0.09 -27.38
C ILE A 28 -12.83 -1.26 -27.36
N GLY A 29 -13.12 -2.32 -28.14
CA GLY A 29 -12.26 -3.51 -28.24
C GLY A 29 -12.76 -4.54 -29.24
N SER A 30 -12.19 -5.74 -29.19
CA SER A 30 -12.55 -6.87 -30.07
C SER A 30 -12.96 -8.09 -29.22
N PRO A 31 -14.09 -8.01 -28.48
CA PRO A 31 -14.51 -9.06 -27.57
C PRO A 31 -14.83 -10.33 -28.35
N PHE A 32 -14.39 -11.48 -27.83
CA PHE A 32 -14.57 -12.79 -28.46
C PHE A 32 -14.03 -12.92 -29.91
N GLY A 33 -13.13 -12.02 -30.34
CA GLY A 33 -12.60 -12.00 -31.70
C GLY A 33 -13.53 -11.37 -32.74
N LEU A 34 -14.58 -10.65 -32.32
CA LEU A 34 -15.41 -9.84 -33.21
C LEU A 34 -14.70 -8.54 -33.59
N ASP A 35 -14.94 -8.05 -34.80
CA ASP A 35 -14.42 -6.76 -35.25
C ASP A 35 -15.07 -5.61 -34.46
N GLN A 36 -14.22 -4.80 -33.81
CA GLN A 36 -14.50 -3.48 -33.22
C GLN A 36 -15.90 -3.30 -32.60
N THR A 37 -16.09 -3.85 -31.40
CA THR A 37 -17.28 -3.57 -30.56
C THR A 37 -17.07 -2.31 -29.72
N VAL A 38 -18.12 -1.49 -29.64
CA VAL A 38 -18.23 -0.34 -28.72
C VAL A 38 -19.32 -0.63 -27.70
N THR A 39 -19.05 -0.40 -26.42
CA THR A 39 -20.04 -0.48 -25.34
C THR A 39 -20.04 0.83 -24.55
N ALA A 40 -21.19 1.24 -24.02
CA ALA A 40 -21.35 2.49 -23.28
C ALA A 40 -21.63 2.22 -21.80
N GLY A 41 -21.23 3.16 -20.96
CA GLY A 41 -21.51 3.18 -19.53
C GLY A 41 -21.03 4.49 -18.90
N ILE A 42 -20.84 4.48 -17.58
CA ILE A 42 -20.31 5.60 -16.80
C ILE A 42 -19.06 5.18 -16.01
N ILE A 43 -18.32 6.15 -15.49
CA ILE A 43 -17.35 5.91 -14.41
C ILE A 43 -18.14 5.64 -13.13
N SER A 44 -18.12 4.40 -12.65
CA SER A 44 -18.82 3.97 -11.43
C SER A 44 -18.01 4.21 -10.16
N ALA A 45 -16.67 4.26 -10.26
CA ALA A 45 -15.75 4.63 -9.19
C ALA A 45 -14.36 4.94 -9.75
N LYS A 46 -13.53 5.67 -8.99
CA LYS A 46 -12.08 5.86 -9.23
C LYS A 46 -11.29 5.28 -8.06
N GLY A 47 -9.97 5.15 -8.20
CA GLY A 47 -9.10 4.75 -7.09
C GLY A 47 -9.21 3.28 -6.66
N ARG A 48 -9.75 2.39 -7.52
CA ARG A 48 -9.95 0.99 -7.15
C ARG A 48 -8.61 0.26 -7.10
N SER A 49 -8.18 -0.02 -5.88
CA SER A 49 -7.01 -0.83 -5.53
C SER A 49 -7.44 -2.03 -4.69
N ARG A 50 -6.55 -3.03 -4.56
CA ARG A 50 -6.80 -4.34 -3.91
C ARG A 50 -7.79 -5.22 -4.66
N VAL A 51 -7.83 -5.09 -5.98
CA VAL A 51 -8.56 -6.02 -6.84
C VAL A 51 -7.80 -7.34 -6.97
N GLY A 52 -6.47 -7.33 -6.81
CA GLY A 52 -5.62 -8.52 -6.82
C GLY A 52 -5.21 -8.98 -8.23
N ILE A 53 -5.20 -8.04 -9.18
CA ILE A 53 -4.80 -8.25 -10.58
C ILE A 53 -3.33 -7.88 -10.77
N THR A 54 -2.86 -6.80 -10.14
CA THR A 54 -1.48 -6.29 -10.25
C THR A 54 -0.96 -5.75 -8.91
N ASP A 55 0.36 -5.59 -8.76
CA ASP A 55 0.93 -5.02 -7.52
C ASP A 55 0.55 -3.54 -7.36
N TYR A 56 0.59 -2.78 -8.46
CA TYR A 56 0.17 -1.38 -8.55
C TYR A 56 -1.20 -1.34 -9.21
N GLU A 57 -2.19 -0.78 -8.51
CA GLU A 57 -3.59 -0.76 -8.92
C GLU A 57 -4.19 0.60 -8.57
N ASP A 58 -4.87 1.20 -9.54
CA ASP A 58 -5.54 2.50 -9.41
C ASP A 58 -6.74 2.56 -10.36
N PHE A 59 -7.50 1.48 -10.46
CA PHE A 59 -8.43 1.30 -11.57
C PHE A 59 -9.58 2.30 -11.56
N ILE A 60 -9.90 2.80 -12.74
CA ILE A 60 -11.21 3.36 -13.06
C ILE A 60 -12.18 2.17 -13.16
N GLN A 61 -13.23 2.19 -12.35
CA GLN A 61 -14.33 1.24 -12.44
C GLN A 61 -15.40 1.79 -13.39
N THR A 62 -15.91 0.95 -14.28
CA THR A 62 -17.02 1.30 -15.17
C THR A 62 -18.03 0.16 -15.29
N ASP A 63 -19.28 0.52 -15.55
CA ASP A 63 -20.33 -0.40 -15.98
C ASP A 63 -20.43 -0.50 -17.51
N ALA A 64 -19.57 0.16 -18.29
CA ALA A 64 -19.41 -0.17 -19.70
C ALA A 64 -19.03 -1.66 -19.83
N ALA A 65 -19.69 -2.39 -20.75
CA ALA A 65 -19.51 -3.83 -20.86
C ALA A 65 -18.11 -4.19 -21.39
N ILE A 66 -17.24 -4.65 -20.49
CA ILE A 66 -15.88 -5.13 -20.77
C ILE A 66 -15.89 -6.66 -20.73
N ASN A 67 -15.47 -7.32 -21.81
CA ASN A 67 -15.33 -8.79 -21.88
C ASN A 67 -13.91 -9.17 -22.39
N PRO A 68 -13.48 -10.44 -22.25
CA PRO A 68 -12.24 -10.91 -22.88
C PRO A 68 -12.16 -10.55 -24.37
N GLY A 69 -11.08 -9.85 -24.75
CA GLY A 69 -10.91 -9.22 -26.07
C GLY A 69 -11.09 -7.69 -26.08
N ASN A 70 -11.64 -7.10 -25.01
CA ASN A 70 -11.55 -5.64 -24.77
C ASN A 70 -10.24 -5.24 -24.07
N SER A 71 -9.56 -6.17 -23.39
CA SER A 71 -8.30 -5.90 -22.70
C SER A 71 -7.23 -5.33 -23.64
N GLY A 72 -6.62 -4.20 -23.25
CA GLY A 72 -5.70 -3.42 -24.07
C GLY A 72 -6.36 -2.37 -24.98
N GLY A 73 -7.68 -2.44 -25.18
CA GLY A 73 -8.46 -1.42 -25.87
C GLY A 73 -8.75 -0.19 -25.00
N PRO A 74 -9.14 0.96 -25.59
CA PRO A 74 -9.34 2.19 -24.85
C PRO A 74 -10.72 2.26 -24.16
N LEU A 75 -10.73 2.93 -23.01
CA LEU A 75 -11.90 3.57 -22.41
C LEU A 75 -11.80 5.07 -22.76
N VAL A 76 -12.79 5.61 -23.46
CA VAL A 76 -12.80 7.00 -23.94
C VAL A 76 -13.92 7.82 -23.33
N ASN A 77 -13.68 9.13 -23.16
CA ASN A 77 -14.73 10.10 -22.81
C ASN A 77 -15.57 10.47 -24.05
N LEU A 78 -16.63 11.26 -23.86
CA LEU A 78 -17.50 11.71 -24.97
C LEU A 78 -16.81 12.63 -26.01
N ASN A 79 -15.62 13.16 -25.71
CA ASN A 79 -14.79 13.90 -26.67
C ASN A 79 -13.91 12.98 -27.54
N GLY A 80 -13.98 11.65 -27.34
CA GLY A 80 -13.15 10.66 -28.03
C GLY A 80 -11.72 10.58 -27.49
N GLU A 81 -11.46 11.13 -26.31
CA GLU A 81 -10.14 11.11 -25.68
C GLU A 81 -10.00 9.88 -24.79
N VAL A 82 -8.87 9.17 -24.90
CA VAL A 82 -8.57 7.99 -24.09
C VAL A 82 -8.31 8.42 -22.64
N ILE A 83 -9.19 8.00 -21.74
CA ILE A 83 -9.10 8.24 -20.29
C ILE A 83 -8.74 6.97 -19.51
N GLY A 84 -8.69 5.80 -20.17
CA GLY A 84 -8.15 4.59 -19.57
C GLY A 84 -7.89 3.48 -20.58
N ILE A 85 -7.23 2.41 -20.12
CA ILE A 85 -6.96 1.20 -20.88
C ILE A 85 -7.73 0.04 -20.23
N ASN A 86 -8.71 -0.51 -20.93
CA ASN A 86 -9.52 -1.64 -20.48
C ASN A 86 -8.59 -2.79 -20.10
N THR A 87 -8.72 -3.33 -18.88
CA THR A 87 -7.78 -4.30 -18.35
C THR A 87 -8.47 -5.59 -17.94
N ALA A 88 -9.48 -5.50 -17.06
CA ALA A 88 -10.09 -6.66 -16.42
C ALA A 88 -11.56 -6.42 -16.05
N ILE A 89 -12.17 -7.44 -15.42
CA ILE A 89 -13.51 -7.41 -14.83
C ILE A 89 -13.47 -8.03 -13.43
N ALA A 90 -14.37 -7.59 -12.53
CA ALA A 90 -14.64 -8.35 -11.32
C ALA A 90 -15.60 -9.50 -11.67
N SER A 91 -15.07 -10.70 -11.90
CA SER A 91 -15.90 -11.87 -12.24
C SER A 91 -15.39 -13.16 -11.62
N LYS A 92 -16.34 -13.96 -11.10
CA LYS A 92 -16.10 -15.35 -10.65
C LYS A 92 -16.32 -16.38 -11.76
N THR A 93 -16.94 -15.98 -12.87
CA THR A 93 -17.34 -16.86 -13.97
C THR A 93 -16.55 -16.59 -15.27
N GLY A 94 -15.79 -15.50 -15.32
CA GLY A 94 -15.11 -15.02 -16.53
C GLY A 94 -15.98 -14.15 -17.45
N SER A 95 -17.27 -14.00 -17.14
CA SER A 95 -18.20 -13.11 -17.86
C SER A 95 -18.35 -11.76 -17.17
N TYR A 96 -18.60 -10.70 -17.94
CA TYR A 96 -18.99 -9.40 -17.40
C TYR A 96 -20.25 -9.48 -16.52
N MET A 97 -20.24 -8.79 -15.38
CA MET A 97 -21.33 -8.77 -14.38
C MET A 97 -21.56 -7.36 -13.78
N GLY A 98 -21.46 -6.30 -14.58
CA GLY A 98 -21.67 -4.91 -14.10
C GLY A 98 -20.41 -4.16 -13.68
N ILE A 99 -19.24 -4.81 -13.66
CA ILE A 99 -18.01 -4.25 -13.07
C ILE A 99 -16.80 -4.54 -13.99
N GLY A 100 -16.40 -3.54 -14.76
CA GLY A 100 -15.15 -3.48 -15.53
C GLY A 100 -14.11 -2.57 -14.89
N PHE A 101 -12.82 -2.84 -15.17
CA PHE A 101 -11.67 -2.09 -14.66
C PHE A 101 -10.73 -1.64 -15.78
N SER A 102 -10.33 -0.38 -15.73
CA SER A 102 -9.40 0.25 -16.67
C SER A 102 -8.25 0.96 -15.95
N ILE A 103 -7.03 0.79 -16.44
CA ILE A 103 -5.85 1.55 -15.96
C ILE A 103 -6.02 3.01 -16.40
N PRO A 104 -5.84 4.02 -15.51
CA PRO A 104 -5.94 5.44 -15.86
C PRO A 104 -5.00 5.85 -17.00
N SER A 105 -5.45 6.76 -17.89
CA SER A 105 -4.63 7.24 -19.01
C SER A 105 -3.35 7.95 -18.56
N ASP A 106 -3.39 8.68 -17.45
CA ASP A 106 -2.23 9.40 -16.92
C ASP A 106 -1.15 8.42 -16.41
N MET A 107 -1.56 7.33 -15.73
CA MET A 107 -0.67 6.24 -15.32
C MET A 107 -0.09 5.50 -16.55
N ALA A 108 -0.94 5.17 -17.52
CA ALA A 108 -0.52 4.50 -18.76
C ALA A 108 0.46 5.37 -19.57
N LYS A 109 0.25 6.69 -19.60
CA LYS A 109 1.12 7.68 -20.26
C LYS A 109 2.52 7.69 -19.65
N PHE A 110 2.63 7.79 -18.31
CA PHE A 110 3.91 7.72 -17.60
C PHE A 110 4.68 6.43 -17.92
N ILE A 111 4.02 5.28 -17.80
CA ILE A 111 4.62 3.95 -18.08
C ILE A 111 5.11 3.88 -19.54
N LYS A 112 4.28 4.33 -20.49
CA LYS A 112 4.61 4.36 -21.92
C LYS A 112 5.80 5.29 -22.21
N ASP A 113 5.86 6.47 -21.59
CA ASP A 113 6.98 7.41 -21.79
C ASP A 113 8.29 6.87 -21.18
N SER A 114 8.25 6.20 -20.03
CA SER A 114 9.42 5.50 -19.46
C SER A 114 9.93 4.40 -20.40
N ILE A 115 9.05 3.49 -20.85
CA ILE A 115 9.43 2.37 -21.73
C ILE A 115 10.02 2.86 -23.06
N ILE A 116 9.47 3.95 -23.64
CA ILE A 116 10.02 4.55 -24.87
C ILE A 116 11.42 5.13 -24.63
N LYS A 117 11.67 5.72 -23.46
CA LYS A 117 12.93 6.41 -23.14
C LYS A 117 14.07 5.48 -22.73
N SER A 118 13.82 4.49 -21.88
CA SER A 118 14.84 3.63 -21.26
C SER A 118 14.69 2.13 -21.55
N GLY A 119 13.59 1.72 -22.21
CA GLY A 119 13.25 0.31 -22.42
C GLY A 119 12.68 -0.39 -21.18
N THR A 120 12.66 0.27 -20.01
CA THR A 120 12.17 -0.27 -18.74
C THR A 120 11.26 0.73 -18.02
N VAL A 121 10.60 0.29 -16.94
CA VAL A 121 9.81 1.16 -16.07
C VAL A 121 10.63 1.45 -14.82
N GLU A 122 11.22 2.65 -14.74
CA GLU A 122 11.93 3.10 -13.55
C GLU A 122 10.92 3.70 -12.57
N ARG A 123 10.68 3.01 -11.44
CA ARG A 123 9.73 3.46 -10.42
C ARG A 123 10.44 4.23 -9.32
N GLY A 124 9.82 5.35 -8.91
CA GLY A 124 10.22 6.10 -7.74
C GLY A 124 10.05 5.31 -6.45
N TYR A 125 10.90 5.59 -5.47
CA TYR A 125 10.96 4.93 -4.17
C TYR A 125 11.26 5.92 -3.04
N LEU A 126 10.47 5.88 -1.97
CA LEU A 126 10.67 6.72 -0.78
C LEU A 126 11.53 6.07 0.31
N GLY A 127 11.95 4.80 0.21
CA GLY A 127 12.69 4.17 1.31
C GLY A 127 11.87 3.94 2.58
N VAL A 128 10.56 3.71 2.45
CA VAL A 128 9.64 3.45 3.57
C VAL A 128 8.70 2.30 3.24
N LEU A 129 8.31 1.52 4.25
CA LEU A 129 7.18 0.60 4.13
C LEU A 129 5.98 1.23 4.82
N ILE A 130 4.90 1.32 4.05
CA ILE A 130 3.66 2.00 4.42
C ILE A 130 2.55 0.99 4.65
N GLN A 131 1.63 1.34 5.56
CA GLN A 131 0.44 0.59 5.90
C GLN A 131 -0.79 1.49 5.86
N ASP A 132 -1.97 0.88 5.89
CA ASP A 132 -3.22 1.61 6.08
C ASP A 132 -3.28 2.26 7.46
N LEU A 133 -4.12 3.28 7.54
CA LEU A 133 -4.48 3.97 8.76
C LEU A 133 -5.96 3.74 9.03
N ASP A 134 -6.27 2.76 9.90
CA ASP A 134 -7.62 2.60 10.42
C ASP A 134 -7.91 3.61 11.55
N GLU A 135 -9.18 3.72 11.95
CA GLU A 135 -9.66 4.67 12.96
C GLU A 135 -8.91 4.49 14.30
N ASN A 136 -8.67 3.24 14.73
CA ASN A 136 -8.02 2.99 16.00
C ASN A 136 -6.53 3.37 15.97
N LEU A 137 -5.85 3.11 14.85
CA LEU A 137 -4.48 3.58 14.64
C LEU A 137 -4.44 5.12 14.60
N ALA A 138 -5.33 5.77 13.85
CA ALA A 138 -5.42 7.23 13.78
C ALA A 138 -5.61 7.87 15.17
N ASP A 139 -6.60 7.41 15.92
CA ASP A 139 -6.87 7.84 17.31
C ASP A 139 -5.64 7.62 18.20
N SER A 140 -4.96 6.47 18.08
CA SER A 140 -3.76 6.19 18.87
C SER A 140 -2.61 7.17 18.62
N PHE A 141 -2.51 7.73 17.41
CA PHE A 141 -1.52 8.75 17.05
C PHE A 141 -2.04 10.19 17.33
N GLY A 142 -3.29 10.34 17.78
CA GLY A 142 -3.94 11.64 17.98
C GLY A 142 -4.29 12.36 16.67
N TYR A 143 -4.46 11.61 15.57
CA TYR A 143 -4.75 12.13 14.25
C TYR A 143 -6.25 11.98 13.93
N SER A 144 -6.92 13.08 13.59
CA SER A 144 -8.38 13.16 13.52
C SER A 144 -9.00 12.70 12.19
N SER A 145 -8.33 11.84 11.44
CA SER A 145 -8.77 11.35 10.12
C SER A 145 -8.17 9.97 9.84
N THR A 146 -8.77 9.19 8.95
CA THR A 146 -8.16 7.96 8.40
C THR A 146 -7.47 8.22 7.05
N GLU A 147 -7.53 9.45 6.54
CA GLU A 147 -6.89 9.83 5.28
C GLU A 147 -5.36 9.93 5.44
N GLY A 148 -4.64 9.20 4.59
CA GLY A 148 -3.18 9.27 4.49
C GLY A 148 -2.54 7.90 4.28
N ALA A 149 -1.24 7.82 4.57
CA ALA A 149 -0.49 6.57 4.62
C ALA A 149 0.42 6.56 5.85
N LEU A 150 0.29 5.55 6.71
CA LEU A 150 1.11 5.41 7.92
C LEU A 150 2.45 4.74 7.56
N VAL A 151 3.56 5.36 7.94
CA VAL A 151 4.91 4.79 7.83
C VAL A 151 5.10 3.75 8.95
N GLY A 152 5.05 2.47 8.58
CA GLY A 152 5.32 1.36 9.48
C GLY A 152 6.82 1.13 9.70
N GLN A 153 7.62 1.31 8.63
CA GLN A 153 9.08 1.18 8.64
C GLN A 153 9.73 2.28 7.81
N VAL A 154 10.91 2.72 8.24
CA VAL A 154 11.84 3.47 7.38
C VAL A 154 13.05 2.58 7.08
N VAL A 155 13.37 2.41 5.81
CA VAL A 155 14.51 1.60 5.37
C VAL A 155 15.80 2.36 5.65
N GLU A 156 16.70 1.73 6.40
CA GLU A 156 17.99 2.30 6.77
C GLU A 156 18.80 2.72 5.52
N SER A 157 19.41 3.90 5.56
CA SER A 157 20.09 4.54 4.42
C SER A 157 19.21 4.80 3.18
N GLY A 158 17.91 4.53 3.23
CA GLY A 158 16.96 4.84 2.17
C GLY A 158 16.63 6.33 2.06
N PRO A 159 16.00 6.79 0.96
CA PRO A 159 15.61 8.18 0.75
C PRO A 159 14.87 8.83 1.93
N GLY A 160 13.88 8.14 2.48
CA GLY A 160 13.09 8.60 3.62
C GLY A 160 13.91 8.76 4.90
N ALA A 161 14.87 7.86 5.15
CA ALA A 161 15.79 7.99 6.28
C ALA A 161 16.68 9.23 6.14
N MET A 162 17.23 9.45 4.94
CA MET A 162 18.06 10.64 4.65
C MET A 162 17.27 11.95 4.76
N ALA A 163 15.98 11.93 4.42
CA ALA A 163 15.06 13.05 4.57
C ALA A 163 14.50 13.22 6.00
N GLY A 164 14.75 12.29 6.92
CA GLY A 164 14.24 12.36 8.29
C GLY A 164 12.76 11.98 8.48
N LEU A 165 12.20 11.16 7.57
CA LEU A 165 10.98 10.40 7.85
C LEU A 165 11.22 9.42 9.00
N LYS A 166 10.14 9.07 9.72
CA LYS A 166 10.17 8.19 10.91
C LYS A 166 9.01 7.21 10.89
N GLU A 167 9.21 6.09 11.57
CA GLU A 167 8.12 5.16 11.92
C GLU A 167 7.08 5.90 12.76
N GLY A 168 5.80 5.78 12.40
CA GLY A 168 4.70 6.52 13.01
C GLY A 168 4.32 7.83 12.30
N ASP A 169 5.08 8.27 11.29
CA ASP A 169 4.66 9.38 10.43
C ASP A 169 3.42 9.00 9.63
N ILE A 170 2.43 9.90 9.56
CA ILE A 170 1.28 9.77 8.66
C ILE A 170 1.51 10.75 7.50
N ILE A 171 1.78 10.24 6.30
CA ILE A 171 1.96 11.05 5.09
C ILE A 171 0.59 11.50 4.58
N THR A 172 0.36 12.81 4.54
CA THR A 172 -0.94 13.43 4.23
C THR A 172 -0.97 14.15 2.88
N HIS A 173 0.18 14.64 2.39
CA HIS A 173 0.30 15.32 1.10
C HIS A 173 1.63 14.99 0.42
N LEU A 174 1.62 15.02 -0.92
CA LEU A 174 2.76 14.93 -1.81
C LEU A 174 2.67 16.11 -2.80
N GLY A 175 3.45 17.15 -2.58
CA GLY A 175 3.23 18.47 -3.17
C GLY A 175 1.83 18.99 -2.82
N GLU A 176 1.09 19.40 -3.85
CA GLU A 176 -0.31 19.82 -3.74
C GLU A 176 -1.30 18.63 -3.70
N ILE A 177 -0.84 17.39 -3.94
CA ILE A 177 -1.72 16.21 -3.96
C ILE A 177 -2.01 15.76 -2.53
N LYS A 178 -3.26 15.91 -2.09
CA LYS A 178 -3.74 15.30 -0.84
C LYS A 178 -3.77 13.78 -0.97
N ILE A 179 -3.11 13.10 -0.04
CA ILE A 179 -3.08 11.65 0.08
C ILE A 179 -4.24 11.21 0.95
N LEU A 180 -5.18 10.47 0.34
CA LEU A 180 -6.34 9.89 1.01
C LEU A 180 -6.09 8.46 1.47
N THR A 181 -5.23 7.71 0.75
CA THR A 181 -5.00 6.28 1.04
C THR A 181 -3.54 5.85 0.81
N MET A 182 -3.14 4.77 1.47
CA MET A 182 -1.83 4.13 1.27
C MET A 182 -1.58 3.71 -0.20
N PRO A 183 -2.52 3.05 -0.92
CA PRO A 183 -2.32 2.72 -2.33
C PRO A 183 -2.12 3.95 -3.23
N GLN A 184 -2.83 5.05 -2.97
CA GLN A 184 -2.66 6.30 -3.70
C GLN A 184 -1.22 6.81 -3.56
N LEU A 185 -0.70 6.94 -2.33
CA LEU A 185 0.70 7.37 -2.12
C LEU A 185 1.68 6.46 -2.86
N ARG A 186 1.52 5.14 -2.73
CA ARG A 186 2.37 4.15 -3.40
C ARG A 186 2.41 4.34 -4.92
N ASN A 187 1.24 4.57 -5.53
CA ASN A 187 1.12 4.76 -6.97
C ASN A 187 1.71 6.10 -7.41
N THR A 188 1.43 7.20 -6.71
CA THR A 188 1.99 8.54 -7.01
C THR A 188 3.52 8.56 -6.90
N VAL A 189 4.08 7.92 -5.86
CA VAL A 189 5.52 7.75 -5.69
C VAL A 189 6.13 6.91 -6.81
N ALA A 190 5.52 5.77 -7.16
CA ALA A 190 6.02 4.91 -8.24
C ALA A 190 5.94 5.57 -9.63
N ALA A 191 5.00 6.51 -9.82
CA ALA A 191 4.87 7.37 -11.00
C ALA A 191 5.78 8.61 -10.97
N THR A 192 6.60 8.79 -9.92
CA THR A 192 7.58 9.87 -9.84
C THR A 192 8.94 9.40 -10.38
N VAL A 193 9.60 10.22 -11.19
CA VAL A 193 10.92 9.92 -11.76
C VAL A 193 11.98 9.91 -10.64
N PRO A 194 12.83 8.87 -10.52
CA PRO A 194 13.95 8.86 -9.58
C PRO A 194 14.87 10.09 -9.75
N GLY A 195 15.34 10.63 -8.62
CA GLY A 195 16.09 11.89 -8.54
C GLY A 195 15.21 13.15 -8.39
N THR A 196 13.88 13.04 -8.51
CA THR A 196 12.96 14.18 -8.26
C THR A 196 12.88 14.49 -6.77
N GLU A 197 12.94 15.76 -6.40
CA GLU A 197 12.62 16.21 -5.03
C GLU A 197 11.11 16.32 -4.85
N LEU A 198 10.57 15.67 -3.82
CA LEU A 198 9.16 15.74 -3.43
C LEU A 198 9.05 16.41 -2.05
N GLN A 199 8.21 17.44 -1.97
CA GLN A 199 7.77 17.99 -0.68
C GLN A 199 6.61 17.14 -0.15
N LEU A 200 6.79 16.51 1.00
CA LEU A 200 5.77 15.77 1.73
C LEU A 200 5.27 16.58 2.92
N LYS A 201 3.98 16.46 3.24
CA LYS A 201 3.45 16.89 4.56
C LYS A 201 3.12 15.67 5.39
N VAL A 202 3.82 15.51 6.51
CA VAL A 202 3.60 14.41 7.45
C VAL A 202 2.98 14.91 8.74
N PHE A 203 2.07 14.15 9.32
CA PHE A 203 1.64 14.33 10.69
C PHE A 203 2.50 13.46 11.61
N ARG A 204 3.08 14.07 12.64
CA ARG A 204 3.98 13.47 13.63
C ARG A 204 3.77 14.15 14.97
N ASP A 205 3.59 13.37 16.04
CA ASP A 205 3.51 13.86 17.43
C ASP A 205 2.52 15.04 17.62
N GLY A 206 1.33 14.96 17.01
CA GLY A 206 0.29 16.00 17.10
C GLY A 206 0.48 17.21 16.17
N LYS A 207 1.45 17.18 15.25
CA LYS A 207 1.83 18.34 14.41
C LYS A 207 2.03 17.96 12.95
N THR A 208 1.71 18.87 12.05
CA THR A 208 2.12 18.78 10.64
C THR A 208 3.56 19.27 10.48
N ILE A 209 4.35 18.53 9.71
CA ILE A 209 5.76 18.80 9.41
C ILE A 209 5.96 18.67 7.89
N ASP A 210 6.60 19.65 7.26
CA ASP A 210 7.08 19.55 5.89
C ASP A 210 8.41 18.76 5.84
N VAL A 211 8.51 17.79 4.94
CA VAL A 211 9.70 16.94 4.74
C VAL A 211 10.01 16.88 3.24
N VAL A 212 11.21 17.24 2.83
CA VAL A 212 11.65 17.15 1.42
C VAL A 212 12.42 15.85 1.23
N VAL A 213 11.97 15.00 0.30
CA VAL A 213 12.59 13.70 -0.02
C VAL A 213 13.03 13.68 -1.48
N THR A 214 14.31 13.41 -1.76
CA THR A 214 14.78 13.07 -3.10
C THR A 214 14.42 11.62 -3.41
N VAL A 215 13.54 11.39 -4.38
CA VAL A 215 13.01 10.06 -4.71
C VAL A 215 14.12 9.13 -5.21
N GLY A 216 14.28 7.97 -4.58
CA GLY A 216 15.19 6.92 -5.02
C GLY A 216 14.61 6.06 -6.15
N LYS A 217 15.38 5.08 -6.59
CA LYS A 217 14.94 4.02 -7.51
C LYS A 217 14.59 2.75 -6.72
N LEU A 218 13.50 2.07 -7.09
CA LEU A 218 13.15 0.79 -6.50
C LEU A 218 13.91 -0.36 -7.19
N ASP A 219 14.87 -0.95 -6.49
CA ASP A 219 15.52 -2.21 -6.89
C ASP A 219 14.78 -3.41 -6.25
N ALA A 220 14.74 -4.56 -6.94
CA ALA A 220 13.61 -5.50 -6.83
C ALA A 220 13.75 -6.67 -5.83
N GLU A 221 14.78 -6.70 -4.96
CA GLU A 221 15.15 -7.92 -4.19
C GLU A 221 14.97 -7.78 -2.67
N ALA A 222 13.78 -8.13 -2.15
CA ALA A 222 13.42 -8.19 -0.71
C ALA A 222 12.04 -8.86 -0.48
N VAL A 223 11.68 -9.59 0.60
CA VAL A 223 12.34 -10.59 1.49
C VAL A 223 11.20 -11.53 1.99
N ALA A 224 11.39 -12.86 2.11
CA ALA A 224 10.44 -13.72 2.86
C ALA A 224 11.03 -15.07 3.36
N ALA A 225 10.88 -15.38 4.66
CA ALA A 225 10.89 -16.73 5.27
C ALA A 225 10.41 -16.73 6.75
N SER A 226 9.84 -17.84 7.23
CA SER A 226 9.35 -18.10 8.61
C SER A 226 10.17 -19.22 9.32
N THR A 227 10.09 -19.54 10.64
CA THR A 227 9.00 -20.31 11.31
C THR A 227 9.30 -20.60 12.83
N GLN A 228 8.38 -20.27 13.78
CA GLN A 228 8.14 -20.81 15.17
C GLN A 228 9.31 -20.85 16.23
N VAL A 229 9.27 -21.38 17.49
CA VAL A 229 8.30 -22.13 18.38
C VAL A 229 8.57 -21.88 19.91
N ASP A 230 7.57 -22.15 20.80
CA ASP A 230 7.56 -22.50 22.26
C ASP A 230 8.36 -21.69 23.34
N ASN A 231 7.85 -21.39 24.56
CA ASN A 231 6.47 -21.17 25.09
C ASN A 231 6.47 -20.61 26.57
N MET A 232 5.78 -19.50 26.87
CA MET A 232 5.18 -19.14 28.19
C MET A 232 4.09 -18.03 28.05
N THR A 233 2.94 -18.17 28.74
CA THR A 233 1.66 -17.48 28.41
C THR A 233 1.34 -16.15 29.13
N ASP A 234 0.66 -15.24 28.43
CA ASP A 234 -0.09 -14.07 28.94
C ASP A 234 -1.59 -14.22 28.60
N GLU A 235 -2.45 -14.15 29.62
CA GLU A 235 -3.89 -14.44 29.46
C GLU A 235 -4.71 -13.28 28.86
N VAL A 236 -4.26 -12.03 28.93
CA VAL A 236 -5.09 -10.85 28.62
C VAL A 236 -5.23 -10.63 27.12
N LEU A 237 -4.10 -10.66 26.40
CA LEU A 237 -4.09 -10.57 24.93
C LEU A 237 -4.27 -11.95 24.27
N GLY A 238 -4.17 -13.04 25.05
CA GLY A 238 -4.11 -14.40 24.55
C GLY A 238 -2.90 -14.63 23.65
N ILE A 239 -1.73 -14.16 24.11
CA ILE A 239 -0.43 -14.40 23.47
C ILE A 239 0.54 -15.03 24.46
N THR A 240 1.56 -15.66 23.92
CA THR A 240 2.66 -16.26 24.64
C THR A 240 3.91 -15.48 24.26
N VAL A 241 4.68 -14.99 25.24
CA VAL A 241 5.81 -14.08 25.02
C VAL A 241 7.07 -14.48 25.78
N GLU A 242 8.22 -14.19 25.19
CA GLU A 242 9.53 -14.37 25.81
C GLU A 242 10.51 -13.26 25.41
N SER A 243 11.58 -13.06 26.17
CA SER A 243 12.65 -12.13 25.80
C SER A 243 13.42 -12.67 24.59
N LEU A 244 13.61 -11.84 23.55
CA LEU A 244 14.39 -12.24 22.38
C LEU A 244 15.87 -12.45 22.75
N THR A 245 16.35 -13.70 22.67
CA THR A 245 17.77 -14.03 22.87
C THR A 245 18.57 -13.86 21.57
N PRO A 246 19.89 -13.62 21.62
CA PRO A 246 20.71 -13.50 20.42
C PRO A 246 20.62 -14.72 19.48
N ASP A 247 20.52 -15.93 20.03
CA ASP A 247 20.40 -17.16 19.25
C ASP A 247 19.03 -17.30 18.58
N LYS A 248 17.93 -16.93 19.26
CA LYS A 248 16.59 -16.89 18.66
C LYS A 248 16.53 -15.79 17.59
N SER A 249 17.13 -14.62 17.82
CA SER A 249 17.25 -13.54 16.84
C SER A 249 17.94 -14.00 15.55
N LYS A 250 19.11 -14.65 15.66
CA LYS A 250 19.84 -15.21 14.51
C LYS A 250 19.04 -16.29 13.77
N LYS A 251 18.35 -17.18 14.48
CA LYS A 251 17.50 -18.22 13.87
C LYS A 251 16.35 -17.65 13.05
N LEU A 252 15.84 -16.48 13.43
CA LEU A 252 14.80 -15.74 12.72
C LEU A 252 15.35 -14.81 11.61
N GLY A 253 16.66 -14.85 11.33
CA GLY A 253 17.31 -14.05 10.29
C GLY A 253 17.67 -12.62 10.70
N TYR A 254 17.61 -12.28 11.99
CA TYR A 254 17.87 -10.93 12.50
C TYR A 254 19.26 -10.78 13.13
N SER A 255 19.68 -9.52 13.33
CA SER A 255 20.91 -9.20 14.06
C SER A 255 20.89 -9.75 15.50
N ALA A 256 22.04 -10.21 15.98
CA ALA A 256 22.23 -10.66 17.36
C ALA A 256 21.95 -9.57 18.41
N ASP A 257 22.08 -8.31 18.00
CA ASP A 257 21.91 -7.14 18.86
C ASP A 257 20.47 -6.66 18.96
N LEU A 258 19.56 -7.16 18.10
CA LEU A 258 18.14 -6.87 18.21
C LEU A 258 17.62 -7.23 19.61
N LYS A 259 16.84 -6.31 20.19
CA LYS A 259 16.15 -6.48 21.47
C LYS A 259 14.66 -6.27 21.25
N GLY A 260 13.85 -7.04 21.96
CA GLY A 260 12.41 -7.07 21.80
C GLY A 260 11.83 -8.29 22.50
N VAL A 261 10.52 -8.43 22.40
CA VAL A 261 9.76 -9.50 23.05
C VAL A 261 9.14 -10.38 21.97
N LEU A 262 9.64 -11.60 21.86
CA LEU A 262 9.23 -12.58 20.86
C LEU A 262 7.88 -13.19 21.23
N VAL A 263 6.92 -13.14 20.31
CA VAL A 263 5.65 -13.85 20.41
C VAL A 263 5.91 -15.32 20.08
N ALA A 264 6.00 -16.16 21.11
CA ALA A 264 6.20 -17.59 20.97
C ALA A 264 4.89 -18.34 20.59
N GLY A 265 3.72 -17.72 20.80
CA GLY A 265 2.42 -18.31 20.47
C GLY A 265 1.26 -17.32 20.54
N VAL A 266 0.15 -17.65 19.88
CA VAL A 266 -1.09 -16.86 19.87
C VAL A 266 -2.26 -17.83 20.03
N LYS A 267 -3.13 -17.58 21.00
CA LYS A 267 -4.30 -18.42 21.29
C LYS A 267 -5.39 -18.16 20.23
N GLU A 268 -5.98 -19.21 19.68
CA GLU A 268 -7.05 -19.05 18.68
C GLU A 268 -8.19 -18.15 19.21
N ARG A 269 -8.69 -17.27 18.33
CA ARG A 269 -9.78 -16.31 18.61
C ARG A 269 -9.48 -15.26 19.70
N SER A 270 -8.26 -15.18 20.22
CA SER A 270 -7.85 -14.10 21.12
C SER A 270 -7.88 -12.73 20.41
N LEU A 271 -7.83 -11.65 21.19
CA LEU A 271 -7.75 -10.29 20.63
C LEU A 271 -6.53 -10.13 19.72
N ALA A 272 -5.38 -10.69 20.11
CA ALA A 272 -4.18 -10.70 19.30
C ALA A 272 -4.36 -11.50 18.00
N ALA A 273 -5.07 -12.64 18.02
CA ALA A 273 -5.40 -13.38 16.80
C ALA A 273 -6.32 -12.58 15.86
N GLN A 274 -7.30 -11.85 16.42
CA GLN A 274 -8.26 -11.04 15.65
C GLN A 274 -7.57 -9.87 14.91
N VAL A 275 -6.55 -9.25 15.52
CA VAL A 275 -5.76 -8.18 14.89
C VAL A 275 -4.56 -8.70 14.09
N GLY A 276 -4.44 -10.03 13.92
CA GLY A 276 -3.45 -10.66 13.07
C GLY A 276 -2.03 -10.74 13.64
N VAL A 277 -1.85 -10.72 14.98
CA VAL A 277 -0.58 -11.11 15.63
C VAL A 277 -0.30 -12.58 15.32
N GLN A 278 0.97 -12.92 15.10
CA GLN A 278 1.42 -14.25 14.72
C GLN A 278 2.58 -14.71 15.59
N PRO A 279 2.77 -16.04 15.79
CA PRO A 279 4.01 -16.57 16.31
C PRO A 279 5.20 -16.09 15.46
N SER A 280 6.34 -15.85 16.10
CA SER A 280 7.55 -15.24 15.54
C SER A 280 7.49 -13.72 15.27
N ASP A 281 6.41 -13.02 15.63
CA ASP A 281 6.42 -11.56 15.77
C ASP A 281 7.38 -11.13 16.89
N ILE A 282 8.07 -10.02 16.72
CA ILE A 282 8.89 -9.41 17.78
C ILE A 282 8.29 -8.06 18.15
N ILE A 283 7.75 -7.95 19.35
CA ILE A 283 7.23 -6.70 19.92
C ILE A 283 8.41 -5.80 20.30
N LEU A 284 8.43 -4.59 19.76
CA LEU A 284 9.48 -3.60 19.96
C LEU A 284 9.05 -2.47 20.91
N GLN A 285 7.75 -2.11 20.90
CA GLN A 285 7.19 -1.00 21.67
C GLN A 285 5.69 -1.21 21.92
N ILE A 286 5.24 -0.77 23.09
CA ILE A 286 3.83 -0.76 23.52
C ILE A 286 3.47 0.69 23.87
N GLY A 287 2.45 1.24 23.23
CA GLY A 287 2.14 2.66 23.26
C GLY A 287 3.33 3.50 22.79
N ASN A 288 3.97 4.20 23.74
CA ASN A 288 5.18 5.00 23.53
C ASN A 288 6.43 4.41 24.23
N THR A 289 6.30 3.24 24.87
CA THR A 289 7.35 2.62 25.68
C THR A 289 8.00 1.47 24.93
N LYS A 290 9.29 1.60 24.59
CA LYS A 290 10.07 0.50 24.00
C LYS A 290 10.23 -0.62 25.02
N VAL A 291 10.07 -1.87 24.57
CA VAL A 291 10.19 -3.08 25.41
C VAL A 291 11.29 -3.99 24.86
N LYS A 292 12.19 -4.43 25.73
CA LYS A 292 13.38 -5.24 25.38
C LYS A 292 13.34 -6.65 25.97
N THR A 293 12.51 -6.86 26.98
CA THR A 293 12.42 -8.11 27.75
C THR A 293 10.97 -8.44 28.09
N ALA A 294 10.65 -9.73 28.28
CA ALA A 294 9.31 -10.15 28.69
C ALA A 294 8.86 -9.50 30.01
N SER A 295 9.78 -9.27 30.96
CA SER A 295 9.48 -8.55 32.21
C SER A 295 9.09 -7.09 31.98
N GLU A 296 9.74 -6.39 31.04
CA GLU A 296 9.32 -5.03 30.63
C GLU A 296 7.96 -5.06 29.93
N PHE A 297 7.70 -6.04 29.06
CA PHE A 297 6.41 -6.23 28.43
C PHE A 297 5.29 -6.45 29.46
N THR A 298 5.44 -7.40 30.38
CA THR A 298 4.43 -7.67 31.42
C THR A 298 4.19 -6.45 32.30
N LYS A 299 5.24 -5.71 32.67
CA LYS A 299 5.10 -4.46 33.42
C LYS A 299 4.27 -3.44 32.63
N VAL A 300 4.66 -3.11 31.41
CA VAL A 300 3.98 -2.09 30.59
C VAL A 300 2.54 -2.51 30.30
N MET A 301 2.28 -3.80 30.05
CA MET A 301 0.92 -4.32 29.89
C MET A 301 0.09 -4.20 31.17
N SER A 302 0.65 -4.45 32.35
CA SER A 302 -0.06 -4.27 33.63
C SER A 302 -0.39 -2.81 33.96
N GLU A 303 0.37 -1.86 33.39
CA GLU A 303 0.17 -0.42 33.49
C GLU A 303 -0.71 0.14 32.35
N SER A 304 -1.09 -0.67 31.37
CA SER A 304 -1.85 -0.24 30.18
C SER A 304 -3.33 -0.60 30.27
N ASP A 305 -4.20 0.34 29.88
CA ASP A 305 -5.64 0.09 29.80
C ASP A 305 -6.04 -0.51 28.44
N VAL A 306 -6.17 -1.84 28.39
CA VAL A 306 -6.60 -2.57 27.18
C VAL A 306 -8.04 -2.20 26.75
N GLN A 307 -8.87 -1.65 27.65
CA GLN A 307 -10.23 -1.19 27.33
C GLN A 307 -10.22 0.13 26.55
N GLN A 308 -9.23 1.00 26.79
CA GLN A 308 -9.00 2.19 25.95
C GLN A 308 -8.27 1.82 24.65
N GLY A 309 -7.48 0.74 24.70
CA GLY A 309 -6.80 0.15 23.56
C GLY A 309 -5.35 0.58 23.44
N ILE A 310 -4.54 -0.31 22.86
CA ILE A 310 -3.09 -0.27 22.93
C ILE A 310 -2.51 -0.41 21.52
N ARG A 311 -1.76 0.60 21.08
CA ARG A 311 -0.88 0.49 19.92
C ARG A 311 0.34 -0.37 20.27
N ILE A 312 0.66 -1.36 19.45
CA ILE A 312 1.86 -2.18 19.59
C ILE A 312 2.67 -2.08 18.29
N HIS A 313 3.97 -1.86 18.41
CA HIS A 313 4.91 -1.87 17.29
C HIS A 313 5.59 -3.25 17.23
N ILE A 314 5.44 -3.94 16.10
CA ILE A 314 5.97 -5.30 15.90
C ILE A 314 6.89 -5.36 14.68
N LEU A 315 7.84 -6.29 14.71
CA LEU A 315 8.69 -6.70 13.60
C LEU A 315 8.29 -8.11 13.15
N ARG A 316 7.98 -8.27 11.86
CA ARG A 316 7.63 -9.54 11.21
C ARG A 316 8.36 -9.66 9.86
N GLY A 317 9.14 -10.72 9.67
CA GLY A 317 9.82 -11.00 8.40
C GLY A 317 10.76 -9.88 7.91
N GLY A 318 11.38 -9.13 8.84
CA GLY A 318 12.21 -7.96 8.51
C GLY A 318 11.46 -6.63 8.43
N VAL A 319 10.12 -6.66 8.46
CA VAL A 319 9.25 -5.48 8.32
C VAL A 319 8.67 -5.05 9.66
N THR A 320 8.86 -3.78 10.03
CA THR A 320 8.17 -3.16 11.17
C THR A 320 6.79 -2.63 10.79
N ARG A 321 5.83 -2.73 11.72
CA ARG A 321 4.47 -2.22 11.57
C ARG A 321 3.79 -1.96 12.91
N PHE A 322 2.77 -1.11 12.89
CA PHE A 322 1.87 -0.88 14.01
C PHE A 322 0.61 -1.73 13.89
N ILE A 323 0.19 -2.28 15.02
CA ILE A 323 -1.12 -2.89 15.25
C ILE A 323 -1.79 -2.16 16.42
N PHE A 324 -3.11 -2.26 16.54
CA PHE A 324 -3.86 -1.73 17.68
C PHE A 324 -4.75 -2.83 18.25
N ILE A 325 -4.77 -2.99 19.58
CA ILE A 325 -5.59 -4.00 20.27
C ILE A 325 -6.46 -3.33 21.32
N ARG A 326 -7.76 -3.58 21.30
CA ARG A 326 -8.73 -3.18 22.33
C ARG A 326 -9.65 -4.37 22.63
N THR A 327 -10.01 -4.53 23.90
CA THR A 327 -11.03 -5.49 24.38
C THR A 327 -12.45 -5.08 23.98
#